data_AF-A0A944SJV3-F1
#
_entry.id   AF-A0A944SJV3-F1
#
_cell.length_a   1.000
_cell.length_b   1.000
_cell.length_c   1.000
_cell.angle_alpha   90.00
_cell.angle_beta   90.00
_cell.angle_gamma   90.00
#
_symmetry.space_group_name_H-M   'P 1'
#
loop_
_entity.id
_entity.type
_entity.pdbx_description
1 polymer ?
#
loop_
_entity_poly.entity_id
_entity_poly.type
_entity_poly.pdbx_seq_one_letter_code
_entity_poly.pdbx_strand_id
1 'polypeptide(L)'
;MKIFVFGNPDVKEDSLPVKLMPQLKKEFPNIEFLHLDPNEEWDIPEHFIAIDTVEGIDDIIVINSLDQLQNTSAVTMHDWDVGKNLKWLQKLGKIKKITIIGVPSQLKIVDLISSIRALAS
;
A
#
# COMPACT_ATOMS: atom_id res chain seq x y z
N MET A 1 4.20 13.16 -5.42
CA MET A 1 4.48 11.78 -4.97
C MET A 1 3.23 10.94 -5.23
N LYS A 2 3.36 9.69 -5.66
CA LYS A 2 2.23 8.78 -5.88
C LYS A 2 2.21 7.73 -4.78
N ILE A 3 1.04 7.51 -4.18
CA ILE A 3 0.80 6.42 -3.23
C ILE A 3 -0.33 5.55 -3.80
N PHE A 4 0.00 4.29 -4.02
CA PHE A 4 -0.94 3.28 -4.47
C PHE A 4 -1.69 2.73 -3.27
N VAL A 5 -3.01 2.67 -3.36
CA VAL A 5 -3.88 2.16 -2.33
C VAL A 5 -4.43 0.85 -2.84
N PHE A 6 -4.15 -0.22 -2.13
CA PHE A 6 -4.73 -1.53 -2.34
C PHE A 6 -5.90 -1.72 -1.39
N GLY A 7 -6.83 -2.58 -1.81
CA GLY A 7 -7.99 -2.93 -1.04
C GLY A 7 -9.20 -3.17 -1.92
N ASN A 8 -10.04 -4.11 -1.51
CA ASN A 8 -11.30 -4.41 -2.14
C ASN A 8 -12.43 -3.65 -1.42
N PRO A 9 -13.09 -2.67 -2.08
CA PRO A 9 -14.17 -1.90 -1.48
C PRO A 9 -15.38 -2.77 -1.08
N ASP A 10 -15.55 -3.93 -1.69
CA ASP A 10 -16.66 -4.87 -1.44
C ASP A 10 -16.40 -5.79 -0.23
N VAL A 11 -15.15 -5.91 0.22
CA VAL A 11 -14.78 -6.69 1.41
C VAL A 11 -14.64 -5.74 2.60
N LYS A 12 -15.43 -5.93 3.65
CA LYS A 12 -15.51 -4.97 4.76
C LYS A 12 -14.15 -4.76 5.43
N GLU A 13 -13.41 -5.85 5.61
CA GLU A 13 -12.11 -5.92 6.26
C GLU A 13 -11.02 -5.22 5.44
N ASP A 14 -11.11 -5.27 4.10
CA ASP A 14 -10.10 -4.77 3.16
C ASP A 14 -10.49 -3.43 2.48
N SER A 15 -11.73 -2.99 2.66
CA SER A 15 -12.25 -1.73 2.11
C SER A 15 -11.71 -0.48 2.80
N LEU A 16 -10.99 -0.63 3.92
CA LEU A 16 -10.59 0.50 4.77
C LEU A 16 -9.66 1.49 4.05
N PRO A 17 -8.52 1.07 3.46
CA PRO A 17 -7.63 2.01 2.77
C PRO A 17 -8.35 2.80 1.67
N VAL A 18 -9.21 2.12 0.89
CA VAL A 18 -10.00 2.72 -0.19
C VAL A 18 -11.00 3.74 0.35
N LYS A 19 -11.71 3.41 1.43
CA LYS A 19 -12.68 4.31 2.11
C LYS A 19 -12.02 5.55 2.72
N LEU A 20 -10.77 5.44 3.14
CA LEU A 20 -10.03 6.57 3.74
C LEU A 20 -9.41 7.50 2.69
N MET A 21 -9.34 7.10 1.41
CA MET A 21 -8.77 7.92 0.33
C MET A 21 -9.31 9.37 0.27
N PRO A 22 -10.62 9.65 0.42
CA PRO A 22 -11.12 11.03 0.38
C PRO A 22 -10.58 11.89 1.53
N GLN A 23 -10.34 11.29 2.70
CA GLN A 23 -9.76 11.99 3.85
C GLN A 23 -8.25 12.19 3.65
N LEU A 24 -7.54 11.16 3.17
CA LEU A 24 -6.11 11.25 2.84
C LEU A 24 -5.83 12.32 1.78
N LYS A 25 -6.66 12.41 0.75
CA LYS A 25 -6.56 13.45 -0.30
C LYS A 25 -6.76 14.86 0.24
N LYS A 26 -7.60 15.04 1.28
CA LYS A 26 -7.80 16.33 1.94
C LYS A 26 -6.60 16.72 2.80
N GLU A 27 -6.05 15.76 3.55
CA GLU A 27 -4.89 15.99 4.43
C GLU A 27 -3.58 16.18 3.64
N PHE A 28 -3.44 15.50 2.51
CA PHE A 28 -2.26 15.55 1.67
C PHE A 28 -2.60 15.94 0.22
N PRO A 29 -2.95 17.20 -0.05
CA PRO A 29 -3.33 17.65 -1.39
C PRO A 29 -2.19 17.55 -2.42
N ASN A 30 -0.94 17.44 -1.95
CA ASN A 30 0.25 17.31 -2.80
C ASN A 30 0.63 15.84 -3.10
N ILE A 31 -0.11 14.87 -2.54
CA ILE A 31 0.10 13.44 -2.75
C ILE A 31 -1.04 12.90 -3.61
N GLU A 32 -0.68 12.20 -4.68
CA GLU A 32 -1.64 11.54 -5.54
C GLU A 32 -1.93 10.13 -5.02
N PHE A 33 -3.13 9.91 -4.47
CA PHE A 33 -3.59 8.58 -4.05
C PHE A 33 -4.37 7.90 -5.17
N LEU A 34 -3.85 6.75 -5.62
CA LEU A 34 -4.39 5.95 -6.72
C LEU A 34 -4.83 4.60 -6.19
N HIS A 35 -6.10 4.22 -6.40
CA HIS A 35 -6.57 2.87 -6.11
C HIS A 35 -6.11 1.95 -7.26
N LEU A 36 -5.49 0.83 -6.93
CA LEU A 36 -4.86 -0.06 -7.92
C LEU A 36 -5.69 -1.35 -8.08
N ASP A 37 -6.46 -1.44 -9.18
CA ASP A 37 -7.12 -2.67 -9.66
C ASP A 37 -6.20 -3.50 -10.57
N PRO A 38 -5.76 -4.71 -10.20
CA PRO A 38 -4.72 -5.49 -10.90
C PRO A 38 -4.87 -5.65 -12.44
N ASN A 39 -6.04 -5.38 -13.03
CA ASN A 39 -6.30 -5.43 -14.46
C ASN A 39 -5.98 -4.13 -15.25
N GLU A 40 -5.69 -3.00 -14.61
CA GLU A 40 -5.37 -1.76 -15.34
C GLU A 40 -3.86 -1.61 -15.63
N GLU A 41 -3.53 -0.82 -16.66
CA GLU A 41 -2.13 -0.43 -16.95
C GLU A 41 -1.74 0.81 -16.12
N TRP A 42 -0.61 0.70 -15.41
CA TRP A 42 -0.08 1.76 -14.54
C TRP A 42 1.21 2.34 -15.06
N ASP A 43 1.37 3.63 -14.81
CA ASP A 43 2.68 4.27 -14.90
C ASP A 43 3.47 4.01 -13.61
N ILE A 44 4.52 3.18 -13.71
CA ILE A 44 5.26 2.65 -12.57
C ILE A 44 6.36 3.65 -12.17
N PRO A 45 6.30 4.25 -10.96
CA PRO A 45 7.33 5.17 -10.51
C PRO A 45 8.61 4.44 -10.08
N GLU A 46 9.74 5.15 -10.09
CA GLU A 46 11.01 4.60 -9.58
C GLU A 46 10.95 4.25 -8.08
N HIS A 47 10.20 5.03 -7.29
CA HIS A 47 9.87 4.71 -5.90
C HIS A 47 8.37 4.38 -5.81
N PHE A 48 8.10 3.09 -5.62
CA PHE A 48 6.75 2.56 -5.45
C PHE A 48 6.34 2.61 -3.97
N ILE A 49 5.26 3.32 -3.66
CA ILE A 49 4.72 3.39 -2.29
C ILE A 49 3.30 2.85 -2.32
N ALA A 50 3.01 1.86 -1.48
CA ALA A 50 1.71 1.22 -1.40
C ALA A 50 1.14 1.25 0.02
N ILE A 51 -0.19 1.29 0.13
CA ILE A 51 -0.94 1.05 1.36
C ILE A 51 -1.80 -0.18 1.11
N ASP A 52 -1.78 -1.14 2.02
CA ASP A 52 -2.57 -2.36 1.90
C ASP A 52 -3.11 -2.80 3.25
N THR A 53 -4.26 -3.44 3.27
CA THR A 53 -4.78 -4.04 4.51
C THR A 53 -4.04 -5.34 4.76
N VAL A 54 -3.66 -5.59 6.00
CA VAL A 54 -3.00 -6.84 6.40
C VAL A 54 -3.80 -7.47 7.52
N GLU A 55 -4.16 -8.74 7.35
CA GLU A 55 -4.88 -9.49 8.37
C GLU A 55 -3.92 -10.01 9.44
N GLY A 56 -4.37 -9.97 10.70
CA GLY A 56 -3.63 -10.52 11.84
C GLY A 56 -2.52 -9.62 12.38
N ILE A 57 -2.48 -8.34 11.99
CA ILE A 57 -1.66 -7.31 12.65
C ILE A 57 -2.55 -6.37 13.47
N ASP A 58 -2.01 -5.86 14.58
CA ASP A 58 -2.69 -4.90 15.45
C ASP A 58 -2.22 -3.45 15.19
N ASP A 59 -1.01 -3.29 14.68
CA ASP A 59 -0.34 -2.01 14.44
C ASP A 59 0.08 -1.85 12.98
N ILE A 60 0.26 -0.61 12.53
CA ILE A 60 0.78 -0.32 11.18
C ILE A 60 2.21 -0.85 11.05
N ILE A 61 2.46 -1.60 9.98
CA ILE A 61 3.80 -2.07 9.62
C ILE A 61 4.29 -1.34 8.36
N VAL A 62 5.57 -0.97 8.36
CA VAL A 62 6.22 -0.39 7.17
C VAL A 62 7.29 -1.35 6.67
N ILE A 63 7.07 -1.85 5.46
CA ILE A 63 7.93 -2.81 4.79
C ILE A 63 8.68 -2.09 3.67
N ASN A 64 10.01 -2.16 3.69
CA ASN A 64 10.87 -1.49 2.69
C ASN A 64 11.49 -2.45 1.67
N SER A 65 11.15 -3.74 1.74
CA SER A 65 11.63 -4.75 0.80
C SER A 65 10.60 -5.86 0.59
N LEU A 66 10.40 -6.27 -0.66
CA LEU A 66 9.54 -7.40 -1.03
C LEU A 66 10.05 -8.75 -0.49
N ASP A 67 11.28 -8.82 0.01
CA ASP A 67 11.81 -10.03 0.65
C ASP A 67 11.27 -10.19 2.07
N GLN A 68 10.90 -9.09 2.74
CA GLN A 68 10.28 -9.13 4.07
C GLN A 68 8.85 -9.68 4.01
N LEU A 69 8.16 -9.52 2.87
CA LEU A 69 6.82 -10.09 2.65
C LEU A 69 6.79 -11.63 2.65
N GLN A 70 7.89 -12.31 2.35
CA GLN A 70 7.94 -13.78 2.36
C GLN A 70 7.95 -14.37 3.76
N ASN A 71 8.32 -13.59 4.78
CA ASN A 71 8.50 -14.04 6.15
C ASN A 71 7.34 -13.62 7.08
N THR A 72 6.42 -12.78 6.60
CA THR A 72 5.24 -12.38 7.35
C THR A 72 4.06 -13.25 6.92
N SER A 73 3.57 -14.10 7.81
CA SER A 73 2.32 -14.87 7.64
C SER A 73 1.05 -14.00 7.57
N ALA A 74 1.23 -12.68 7.71
CA ALA A 74 0.20 -11.67 7.63
C ALA A 74 -0.02 -11.29 6.15
N VAL A 75 -0.87 -12.09 5.50
CA VAL A 75 -1.42 -11.89 4.16
C VAL A 75 -2.45 -10.76 4.32
N THR A 76 -2.43 -9.69 3.51
CA THR A 76 -2.97 -9.68 2.15
C THR A 76 -2.31 -8.57 1.32
N MET A 77 -1.57 -8.96 0.27
CA MET A 77 -1.62 -8.30 -1.04
C MET A 77 -2.55 -9.18 -1.84
N HIS A 78 -3.70 -8.68 -2.26
CA HIS A 78 -4.84 -9.54 -2.57
C HIS A 78 -4.68 -10.55 -3.71
N ASP A 79 -3.53 -10.66 -4.36
CA ASP A 79 -3.10 -11.94 -4.88
C ASP A 79 -1.58 -12.04 -4.87
N TRP A 80 -1.11 -13.28 -4.74
CA TRP A 80 0.26 -13.70 -5.00
C TRP A 80 0.85 -13.11 -6.30
N ASP A 81 0.00 -12.65 -7.22
CA ASP A 81 0.33 -12.01 -8.49
C ASP A 81 0.76 -10.54 -8.40
N VAL A 82 0.22 -9.71 -7.49
CA VAL A 82 0.72 -8.32 -7.33
C VAL A 82 2.14 -8.35 -6.75
N GLY A 83 2.39 -9.22 -5.76
CA GLY A 83 3.72 -9.39 -5.16
C GLY A 83 4.74 -9.88 -6.18
N LYS A 84 4.36 -10.85 -7.02
CA LYS A 84 5.19 -11.32 -8.13
C LYS A 84 5.42 -10.25 -9.19
N ASN A 85 4.38 -9.48 -9.55
CA ASN A 85 4.50 -8.41 -10.54
C ASN A 85 5.46 -7.31 -10.03
N LEU A 86 5.33 -6.87 -8.78
CA LEU A 86 6.27 -5.90 -8.18
C LEU A 86 7.70 -6.45 -8.12
N LYS A 87 7.89 -7.73 -7.75
CA LYS A 87 9.22 -8.37 -7.77
C LYS A 87 9.79 -8.42 -9.19
N TRP A 88 8.95 -8.72 -10.18
CA TRP A 88 9.33 -8.74 -11.58
C TRP A 88 9.74 -7.35 -12.08
N LEU A 89 8.95 -6.32 -11.76
CA LEU A 89 9.25 -4.93 -12.10
C LEU A 89 10.52 -4.41 -11.43
N GLN A 90 10.79 -4.83 -10.20
CA GLN A 90 12.05 -4.54 -9.52
C GLN A 90 13.24 -5.22 -10.22
N LYS A 91 13.11 -6.49 -10.63
CA LYS A 91 14.14 -7.20 -11.41
C LYS A 91 14.41 -6.58 -12.78
N LEU A 92 13.39 -6.00 -13.42
CA LEU A 92 13.53 -5.24 -14.66
C LEU A 92 14.16 -3.85 -14.45
N GLY A 93 14.42 -3.43 -13.21
CA GLY A 93 14.98 -2.12 -12.88
C GLY A 93 13.98 -0.96 -13.01
N LYS A 94 12.70 -1.24 -13.21
CA LYS A 94 11.64 -0.22 -13.30
C LYS A 94 11.29 0.38 -11.95
N ILE A 95 11.33 -0.44 -10.89
CA ILE A 95 11.16 -0.02 -9.50
C ILE A 95 12.53 -0.09 -8.83
N LYS A 96 13.07 1.05 -8.43
CA LYS A 96 14.34 1.14 -7.68
C LYS A 96 14.13 0.98 -6.18
N LYS A 97 13.01 1.49 -5.67
CA LYS A 97 12.67 1.46 -4.26
C LYS A 97 11.20 1.11 -4.06
N ILE A 98 10.92 0.36 -3.01
CA ILE A 98 9.56 -0.01 -2.63
C ILE A 98 9.33 0.25 -1.15
N THR A 99 8.15 0.77 -0.83
CA THR A 99 7.66 0.95 0.54
C THR A 99 6.21 0.51 0.58
N ILE A 100 5.87 -0.41 1.47
CA ILE A 100 4.51 -0.90 1.68
C ILE A 100 4.11 -0.56 3.10
N ILE A 101 2.96 0.09 3.27
CA ILE A 101 2.36 0.43 4.54
C ILE A 101 1.21 -0.57 4.77
N GLY A 102 1.48 -1.59 5.57
CA GLY A 102 0.46 -2.56 5.97
C GLY A 102 -0.36 -1.99 7.10
N VAL A 103 -1.68 -1.92 6.92
CA VAL A 103 -2.61 -1.38 7.92
C VAL A 103 -3.52 -2.48 8.48
N PRO A 104 -3.81 -2.48 9.79
CA PRO A 104 -4.75 -3.43 10.37
C PRO A 104 -6.19 -3.17 9.89
N SER A 105 -7.03 -4.21 9.87
CA SER A 105 -8.46 -4.11 9.54
C SER A 105 -9.28 -3.31 10.58
N GLN A 106 -8.67 -2.88 11.68
CA GLN A 106 -9.26 -1.98 12.69
C GLN A 106 -8.47 -0.68 12.83
N LEU A 107 -7.86 -0.23 11.74
CA LEU A 107 -7.03 0.98 11.70
C LEU A 107 -7.76 2.24 12.18
N LYS A 108 -7.08 3.05 13.00
CA LYS A 108 -7.46 4.45 13.23
C LYS A 108 -6.77 5.34 12.19
N ILE A 109 -7.55 6.17 11.49
CA ILE A 109 -7.01 7.04 10.44
C ILE A 109 -5.85 7.95 10.92
N VAL A 110 -5.87 8.38 12.18
CA VAL A 110 -4.83 9.24 12.76
C VAL A 110 -3.45 8.58 12.68
N ASP A 111 -3.37 7.27 12.87
CA ASP A 111 -2.13 6.50 12.83
C ASP A 111 -1.61 6.39 11.38
N LEU A 112 -2.53 6.24 10.41
CA LEU A 112 -2.20 6.22 8.99
C LEU A 112 -1.68 7.58 8.50
N ILE A 113 -2.33 8.67 8.89
CA ILE A 113 -1.88 10.04 8.57
C ILE A 113 -0.48 10.28 9.12
N SER A 114 -0.23 9.85 10.36
CA SER A 114 1.08 10.01 11.01
C SER A 114 2.18 9.24 10.27
N SER A 115 1.88 8.00 9.85
CA SER A 115 2.78 7.16 9.06
C SER A 115 3.10 7.78 7.69
N ILE A 116 2.09 8.29 6.97
CA ILE A 116 2.29 8.96 5.67
C ILE A 116 3.12 10.24 5.84
N ARG A 117 2.87 11.02 6.90
CA ARG A 117 3.61 12.26 7.17
C ARG A 117 5.10 11.97 7.43
N ALA A 118 5.42 10.89 8.12
CA ALA A 118 6.81 10.46 8.36
C ALA A 118 7.54 9.99 7.08
N LEU A 119 6.80 9.54 6.07
CA LEU A 119 7.36 9.18 4.76
C LEU A 119 7.55 10.38 3.83
N ALA A 120 6.75 11.44 4.03
CA ALA A 120 6.76 12.66 3.23
C ALA A 120 7.67 13.77 3.77
N SER A 121 8.22 13.61 4.99
CA SER A 121 9.17 14.51 5.64
C SER A 121 10.61 14.26 5.22
#